data_AF-A0A1C7MR42-F1
#
_entry.id   AF-A0A1C7MR42-F1
#
_cell.length_a   1.000
_cell.length_b   1.000
_cell.length_c   1.000
_cell.angle_alpha   90.00
_cell.angle_beta   90.00
_cell.angle_gamma   90.00
#
_symmetry.space_group_name_H-M   'P 1'
#
loop_
_entity.id
_entity.type
_entity.pdbx_description
1 polymer ?
#
loop_
_entity_poly.entity_id
_entity_poly.type
_entity_poly.pdbx_seq_one_letter_code
_entity_poly.pdbx_strand_id
1 'polypeptide(L)'
;MDEAFDGGLIRKLWPYQIGVPLKDKGDVSNLPAWKLVPPTSEEISEWIVVEPVESNLDGVERPTILYHPSLMGVKTKVSIRVQGFVESVNIGPLGNWDGKEHSAGAAMQHLTLSGGGLSKPFTSQLEAIEEFRMAVMSYIDHDFDPIPQTVELERLHLSRRVFYKIPLTPRKNIRSALRAGDDPRGSAAKIAHRWKVPFRVRLGVQHEDGKIVPTSQIGIRKGDFIDVSFVPEIITKRSRQGVRFELKFDVQDVVRLYTRNEFSDDVLALLSPDPLPHVAAVLHEADSGFTFDTNDQCTPMVYD
;
A
#
# COMPACT_ATOMS: atom_id res chain seq x y z
N MET A 1 24.40 -18.62 -7.10
CA MET A 1 23.83 -19.95 -7.39
C MET A 1 22.34 -19.74 -7.25
N ASP A 2 21.67 -19.44 -8.36
CA ASP A 2 20.26 -19.08 -8.35
C ASP A 2 19.45 -20.36 -8.15
N GLU A 3 18.98 -20.58 -6.93
CA GLU A 3 17.95 -21.59 -6.67
C GLU A 3 16.75 -21.23 -7.56
N ALA A 4 16.53 -22.05 -8.58
CA ALA A 4 15.38 -21.95 -9.45
C ALA A 4 14.12 -21.92 -8.58
N PHE A 5 13.33 -20.86 -8.77
CA PHE A 5 12.12 -20.63 -8.00
C PHE A 5 11.12 -21.76 -8.28
N ASP A 6 10.87 -22.62 -7.29
CA ASP A 6 10.04 -23.82 -7.43
C ASP A 6 8.51 -23.52 -7.47
N GLY A 7 8.11 -22.41 -8.10
CA GLY A 7 6.70 -22.03 -8.26
C GLY A 7 5.94 -21.82 -6.94
N GLY A 8 6.64 -21.51 -5.85
CA GLY A 8 6.07 -21.39 -4.51
C GLY A 8 5.34 -20.07 -4.22
N LEU A 9 4.63 -20.01 -3.10
CA LEU A 9 3.99 -18.76 -2.63
C LEU A 9 5.06 -17.75 -2.19
N ILE A 10 5.02 -16.52 -2.72
CA ILE A 10 6.00 -15.45 -2.41
C ILE A 10 6.15 -15.21 -0.90
N ARG A 11 5.08 -15.35 -0.13
CA ARG A 11 5.11 -15.20 1.33
C ARG A 11 6.08 -16.16 2.05
N LYS A 12 6.43 -17.30 1.43
CA LYS A 12 7.40 -18.27 1.97
C LYS A 12 8.84 -17.89 1.67
N LEU A 13 9.08 -16.89 0.83
CA LEU A 13 10.42 -16.41 0.47
C LEU A 13 10.99 -15.45 1.50
N TRP A 14 10.15 -14.91 2.38
CA TRP A 14 10.63 -14.11 3.49
C TRP A 14 11.44 -15.00 4.44
N PRO A 15 12.66 -14.57 4.83
CA PRO A 15 13.54 -15.36 5.68
C PRO A 15 12.89 -15.60 7.04
N TYR A 16 13.26 -16.69 7.70
CA TYR A 16 12.69 -17.10 9.00
C TYR A 16 11.16 -17.24 9.01
N GLN A 17 10.55 -17.38 7.83
CA GLN A 17 9.10 -17.51 7.65
C GLN A 17 8.28 -16.33 8.20
N ILE A 18 8.88 -15.13 8.33
CA ILE A 18 8.16 -13.94 8.83
C ILE A 18 6.96 -13.57 7.94
N GLY A 19 6.97 -13.99 6.66
CA GLY A 19 5.87 -13.80 5.72
C GLY A 19 4.71 -14.80 5.88
N VAL A 20 4.78 -15.80 6.76
CA VAL A 20 3.70 -16.78 6.92
C VAL A 20 2.90 -16.46 8.18
N PRO A 21 1.66 -15.92 8.08
CA PRO A 21 0.84 -15.72 9.27
C PRO A 21 0.62 -17.05 10.00
N LEU A 22 0.75 -17.06 11.33
CA LEU A 22 0.76 -18.28 12.16
C LEU A 22 -0.42 -19.25 11.95
N LYS A 23 -1.60 -18.77 11.53
CA LYS A 23 -2.79 -19.60 11.25
C LYS A 23 -3.02 -19.91 9.78
N ASP A 24 -2.20 -19.35 8.90
CA ASP A 24 -2.34 -19.54 7.46
C ASP A 24 -1.58 -20.79 7.02
N LYS A 25 -2.30 -21.91 6.94
CA LYS A 25 -1.77 -23.21 6.53
C LYS A 25 -1.86 -23.44 5.01
N GLY A 26 -2.16 -22.39 4.26
CA GLY A 26 -2.30 -22.47 2.81
C GLY A 26 -0.99 -22.80 2.10
N ASP A 27 -1.05 -23.66 1.10
CA ASP A 27 0.01 -23.94 0.15
C ASP A 27 -0.54 -23.95 -1.28
N VAL A 28 0.33 -24.04 -2.28
CA VAL A 28 -0.09 -24.04 -3.70
C VAL A 28 -1.03 -25.21 -4.01
N SER A 29 -0.84 -26.35 -3.35
CA SER A 29 -1.63 -27.57 -3.60
C SER A 29 -3.02 -27.54 -2.96
N ASN A 30 -3.22 -26.77 -1.89
CA ASN A 30 -4.45 -26.75 -1.11
C ASN A 30 -5.26 -25.45 -1.25
N LEU A 31 -4.66 -24.39 -1.79
CA LEU A 31 -5.35 -23.14 -2.05
C LEU A 31 -6.18 -23.27 -3.34
N PRO A 32 -7.43 -22.76 -3.35
CA PRO A 32 -8.21 -22.69 -4.57
C PRO A 32 -7.55 -21.72 -5.57
N ALA A 33 -7.71 -21.98 -6.87
CA ALA A 33 -7.08 -21.21 -7.94
C ALA A 33 -7.33 -19.69 -7.87
N TRP A 34 -8.51 -19.25 -7.45
CA TRP A 34 -8.79 -17.81 -7.28
C TRP A 34 -7.95 -17.12 -6.17
N LYS A 35 -7.32 -17.88 -5.28
CA LYS A 35 -6.40 -17.36 -4.25
C LYS A 35 -4.93 -17.35 -4.69
N LEU A 36 -4.63 -17.88 -5.88
CA LEU A 36 -3.29 -17.90 -6.46
C LEU A 36 -3.26 -16.86 -7.57
N VAL A 37 -2.38 -15.85 -7.44
CA VAL A 37 -2.16 -14.88 -8.51
C VAL A 37 -1.30 -15.57 -9.57
N PRO A 38 -1.76 -15.66 -10.82
CA PRO A 38 -0.95 -16.25 -11.88
C PRO A 38 0.32 -15.43 -12.14
N PRO A 39 1.43 -16.08 -12.55
CA PRO A 39 2.72 -15.42 -12.71
C PRO A 39 2.82 -14.55 -13.97
N THR A 40 1.96 -14.74 -14.97
CA THR A 40 2.06 -14.06 -16.28
C THR A 40 0.79 -13.28 -16.59
N SER A 41 0.94 -12.17 -17.30
CA SER A 41 -0.19 -11.36 -17.77
C SER A 41 -1.22 -12.13 -18.61
N GLU A 42 -0.80 -13.11 -19.41
CA GLU A 42 -1.68 -13.99 -20.18
C GLU A 42 -2.59 -14.83 -19.25
N GLU A 43 -2.01 -15.53 -18.28
CA GLU A 43 -2.79 -16.32 -17.31
C GLU A 43 -3.64 -15.43 -16.39
N ILE A 44 -3.16 -14.22 -16.06
CA ILE A 44 -3.96 -13.23 -15.33
C ILE A 44 -5.20 -12.83 -16.13
N SER A 45 -5.13 -12.76 -17.46
CA SER A 45 -6.29 -12.45 -18.30
C SER A 45 -7.39 -13.53 -18.24
N GLU A 46 -7.01 -14.79 -17.98
CA GLU A 46 -7.97 -15.88 -17.71
C GLU A 46 -8.49 -15.86 -16.26
N TRP A 47 -7.74 -15.21 -15.36
CA TRP A 47 -8.05 -15.11 -13.93
C TRP A 47 -9.06 -14.03 -13.59
N ILE A 48 -9.11 -12.96 -14.39
CA ILE A 48 -9.95 -11.78 -14.15
C ILE A 48 -10.89 -11.48 -15.31
N VAL A 49 -11.89 -10.66 -15.03
CA VAL A 49 -12.69 -9.96 -16.04
C VAL A 49 -12.87 -8.51 -15.59
N VAL A 50 -12.85 -7.57 -16.53
CA VAL A 50 -13.19 -6.18 -16.23
C VAL A 50 -14.57 -5.88 -16.80
N GLU A 51 -15.50 -5.52 -15.90
CA GLU A 51 -16.88 -5.22 -16.25
C GLU A 51 -17.29 -3.86 -15.66
N PRO A 52 -18.21 -3.11 -16.32
CA PRO A 52 -18.85 -1.98 -15.70
C PRO A 52 -19.75 -2.46 -14.55
N VAL A 53 -19.45 -1.99 -13.33
CA VAL A 53 -20.27 -2.28 -12.14
C VAL A 53 -20.77 -0.97 -11.57
N GLU A 54 -22.08 -0.90 -11.32
CA GLU A 54 -22.71 0.24 -10.66
C GLU A 54 -22.17 0.38 -9.23
N SER A 55 -21.55 1.51 -8.94
CA SER A 55 -21.08 1.81 -7.59
C SER A 55 -22.26 1.97 -6.62
N ASN A 56 -22.21 1.24 -5.51
CA ASN A 56 -23.19 1.37 -4.42
C ASN A 56 -23.17 2.76 -3.76
N LEU A 57 -22.11 3.55 -3.97
CA LEU A 57 -21.97 4.87 -3.37
C LEU A 57 -22.74 5.93 -4.16
N ASP A 58 -22.51 6.02 -5.45
CA ASP A 58 -23.00 7.12 -6.28
C ASP A 58 -23.83 6.67 -7.49
N GLY A 59 -24.01 5.37 -7.68
CA GLY A 59 -24.78 4.82 -8.81
C GLY A 59 -24.08 4.96 -10.16
N VAL A 60 -22.80 5.36 -10.17
CA VAL A 60 -22.04 5.51 -11.41
C VAL A 60 -21.37 4.18 -11.72
N GLU A 61 -21.62 3.67 -12.93
CA GLU A 61 -20.93 2.50 -13.48
C GLU A 61 -19.45 2.80 -13.66
N ARG A 62 -18.60 1.90 -13.16
CA ARG A 62 -17.15 2.00 -13.30
C ARG A 62 -16.57 0.67 -13.72
N PRO A 63 -15.54 0.67 -14.60
CA PRO A 63 -14.74 -0.52 -14.84
C PRO A 63 -14.25 -1.07 -13.50
N THR A 64 -14.61 -2.31 -13.21
CA THR A 64 -14.30 -3.00 -11.96
C THR A 64 -13.68 -4.34 -12.29
N ILE A 65 -12.56 -4.64 -11.65
CA ILE A 65 -11.85 -5.90 -11.83
C ILE A 65 -12.49 -6.96 -10.93
N LEU A 66 -13.01 -8.01 -11.55
CA LEU A 66 -13.69 -9.13 -10.92
C LEU A 66 -12.91 -10.41 -11.19
N TYR A 67 -13.02 -11.40 -10.30
CA TYR A 67 -12.56 -12.75 -10.62
C TYR A 67 -13.36 -13.31 -11.80
N HIS A 68 -12.70 -14.08 -12.67
CA HIS A 68 -13.36 -14.73 -13.78
C HIS A 68 -14.45 -15.71 -13.27
N PRO A 69 -15.64 -15.79 -13.89
CA PRO A 69 -16.74 -16.62 -13.41
C PRO A 69 -16.44 -18.13 -13.31
N SER A 70 -15.47 -18.64 -14.09
CA SER A 70 -15.01 -20.03 -13.98
C SER A 70 -14.33 -20.36 -12.66
N LEU A 71 -13.74 -19.34 -12.00
CA LEU A 71 -13.04 -19.48 -10.72
C LEU A 71 -13.97 -19.22 -9.54
N MET A 72 -14.90 -18.28 -9.72
CA MET A 72 -15.87 -17.85 -8.72
C MET A 72 -17.24 -17.73 -9.38
N GLY A 73 -18.18 -18.62 -9.05
CA GLY A 73 -19.52 -18.63 -9.65
C GLY A 73 -20.38 -17.39 -9.36
N VAL A 74 -19.86 -16.43 -8.58
CA VAL A 74 -20.50 -15.14 -8.28
C VAL A 74 -19.53 -13.99 -8.55
N LYS A 75 -20.04 -12.89 -9.11
CA LYS A 75 -19.26 -11.68 -9.40
C LYS A 75 -18.62 -11.14 -8.12
N THR A 76 -17.32 -11.31 -8.02
CA THR A 76 -16.55 -10.98 -6.82
C THR A 76 -15.37 -10.11 -7.21
N LYS A 77 -15.19 -8.97 -6.53
CA LYS A 77 -14.05 -8.08 -6.77
C LYS A 77 -12.74 -8.79 -6.43
N VAL A 78 -11.73 -8.60 -7.26
CA VAL A 78 -10.39 -9.09 -7.00
C VAL A 78 -9.82 -8.38 -5.77
N SER A 79 -9.19 -9.13 -4.87
CA SER A 79 -8.38 -8.60 -3.79
C SER A 79 -7.06 -9.34 -3.72
N ILE A 80 -5.97 -8.59 -3.61
CA ILE A 80 -4.60 -9.11 -3.61
C ILE A 80 -3.98 -8.83 -2.24
N ARG A 81 -3.20 -9.79 -1.74
CA ARG A 81 -2.42 -9.64 -0.51
C ARG A 81 -0.95 -9.46 -0.85
N VAL A 82 -0.32 -8.52 -0.16
CA VAL A 82 1.11 -8.22 -0.27
C VAL A 82 1.70 -8.03 1.12
N GLN A 83 3.00 -8.20 1.24
CA GLN A 83 3.74 -8.09 2.48
C GLN A 83 4.95 -7.20 2.30
N GLY A 84 5.34 -6.52 3.37
CA GLY A 84 6.53 -5.67 3.37
C GLY A 84 6.67 -4.87 4.64
N PHE A 85 7.72 -4.06 4.69
CA PHE A 85 7.99 -3.16 5.80
C PHE A 85 7.34 -1.81 5.57
N VAL A 86 6.71 -1.26 6.60
CA VAL A 86 6.11 0.07 6.54
C VAL A 86 7.19 1.13 6.39
N GLU A 87 7.22 1.82 5.26
CA GLU A 87 8.11 2.97 5.07
C GLU A 87 7.43 4.28 5.48
N SER A 88 6.18 4.46 5.06
CA SER A 88 5.34 5.61 5.42
C SER A 88 3.88 5.19 5.55
N VAL A 89 3.15 5.82 6.48
CA VAL A 89 1.77 5.45 6.80
C VAL A 89 0.92 6.65 7.18
N ASN A 90 -0.24 6.76 6.55
CA ASN A 90 -1.35 7.60 6.98
C ASN A 90 -2.67 6.87 6.69
N ILE A 91 -3.08 6.02 7.63
CA ILE A 91 -4.30 5.20 7.54
C ILE A 91 -5.36 5.64 8.56
N GLY A 92 -5.21 6.83 9.13
CA GLY A 92 -6.20 7.43 10.01
C GLY A 92 -7.55 7.57 9.30
N PRO A 93 -8.71 7.47 9.98
CA PRO A 93 -10.04 7.48 9.34
C PRO A 93 -10.33 8.70 8.45
N LEU A 94 -9.66 9.83 8.69
CA LEU A 94 -9.79 11.07 7.92
C LEU A 94 -8.61 11.31 6.96
N GLY A 95 -7.63 10.41 6.91
CA GLY A 95 -6.43 10.51 6.07
C GLY A 95 -5.67 11.82 6.31
N ASN A 96 -5.22 12.45 5.22
CA ASN A 96 -4.54 13.75 5.23
C ASN A 96 -5.50 14.96 5.12
N TRP A 97 -6.78 14.81 5.47
CA TRP A 97 -7.75 15.89 5.40
C TRP A 97 -7.46 17.02 6.40
N ASP A 98 -7.48 18.27 5.95
CA ASP A 98 -7.18 19.45 6.77
C ASP A 98 -8.40 20.01 7.55
N GLY A 99 -9.56 19.35 7.43
CA GLY A 99 -10.81 19.76 8.09
C GLY A 99 -11.68 20.73 7.28
N LYS A 100 -11.28 21.13 6.06
CA LYS A 100 -12.04 22.05 5.21
C LYS A 100 -12.83 21.31 4.13
N GLU A 101 -14.03 21.78 3.80
CA GLU A 101 -14.90 21.08 2.83
C GLU A 101 -14.26 20.94 1.43
N HIS A 102 -13.53 21.96 0.95
CA HIS A 102 -12.95 21.96 -0.39
C HIS A 102 -11.79 20.97 -0.56
N SER A 103 -11.12 20.57 0.52
CA SER A 103 -10.04 19.58 0.51
C SER A 103 -10.54 18.15 0.68
N ALA A 104 -11.82 17.94 1.04
CA ALA A 104 -12.37 16.62 1.35
C ALA A 104 -12.22 15.64 0.19
N GLY A 105 -12.49 16.07 -1.05
CA GLY A 105 -12.35 15.21 -2.24
C GLY A 105 -10.91 14.80 -2.59
N ALA A 106 -9.92 15.53 -2.07
CA ALA A 106 -8.50 15.24 -2.24
C ALA A 106 -7.89 14.49 -1.05
N ALA A 107 -8.66 14.27 0.02
CA ALA A 107 -8.17 13.58 1.19
C ALA A 107 -7.93 12.09 0.90
N MET A 108 -6.74 11.64 1.24
CA MET A 108 -6.23 10.31 0.97
C MET A 108 -5.69 9.67 2.25
N GLN A 109 -5.96 8.38 2.40
CA GLN A 109 -5.14 7.48 3.19
C GLN A 109 -4.05 6.92 2.28
N HIS A 110 -2.86 6.69 2.84
CA HIS A 110 -1.76 6.08 2.11
C HIS A 110 -0.95 5.15 3.01
N LEU A 111 -0.32 4.18 2.37
CA LEU A 111 0.62 3.24 2.95
C LEU A 111 1.69 2.95 1.89
N THR A 112 2.95 3.10 2.26
CA THR A 112 4.07 2.71 1.40
C THR A 112 4.80 1.55 2.04
N LEU A 113 4.96 0.47 1.29
CA LEU A 113 5.76 -0.69 1.67
C LEU A 113 7.11 -0.66 0.97
N SER A 114 8.13 -1.18 1.65
CA SER A 114 9.43 -1.49 1.05
C SER A 114 9.88 -2.90 1.45
N GLY A 115 10.96 -3.38 0.82
CA GLY A 115 11.57 -4.67 1.18
C GLY A 115 12.33 -4.65 2.50
N GLY A 116 12.60 -3.48 3.08
CA GLY A 116 13.34 -3.34 4.34
C GLY A 116 14.78 -3.88 4.30
N GLY A 117 15.38 -4.03 3.12
CA GLY A 117 16.67 -4.71 2.91
C GLY A 117 16.52 -6.13 2.33
N LEU A 118 15.34 -6.73 2.47
CA LEU A 118 15.01 -8.04 1.91
C LEU A 118 14.42 -7.88 0.51
N SER A 119 15.29 -7.56 -0.46
CA SER A 119 14.88 -7.23 -1.84
C SER A 119 14.18 -8.40 -2.53
N LYS A 120 14.76 -9.60 -2.53
CA LYS A 120 14.25 -10.77 -3.28
C LYS A 120 12.73 -11.02 -3.11
N PRO A 121 12.19 -11.27 -1.90
CA PRO A 121 10.75 -11.51 -1.73
C PRO A 121 9.89 -10.29 -2.09
N PHE A 122 10.42 -9.07 -1.92
CA PHE A 122 9.67 -7.85 -2.22
C PHE A 122 9.62 -7.56 -3.72
N THR A 123 10.76 -7.66 -4.42
CA THR A 123 10.86 -7.51 -5.88
C THR A 123 9.95 -8.51 -6.59
N SER A 124 9.91 -9.78 -6.17
CA SER A 124 8.99 -10.75 -6.77
C SER A 124 7.51 -10.38 -6.62
N GLN A 125 7.12 -9.70 -5.53
CA GLN A 125 5.75 -9.18 -5.40
C GLN A 125 5.51 -8.01 -6.35
N LEU A 126 6.50 -7.12 -6.51
CA LEU A 126 6.39 -5.98 -7.41
C LEU A 126 6.30 -6.40 -8.87
N GLU A 127 7.09 -7.40 -9.28
CA GLU A 127 7.01 -8.03 -10.59
C GLU A 127 5.62 -8.64 -10.84
N ALA A 128 5.09 -9.41 -9.88
CA ALA A 128 3.74 -9.97 -10.01
C ALA A 128 2.64 -8.89 -10.09
N ILE A 129 2.80 -7.77 -9.38
CA ILE A 129 1.89 -6.63 -9.46
C ILE A 129 2.01 -5.91 -10.82
N GLU A 130 3.21 -5.86 -11.41
CA GLU A 130 3.41 -5.30 -12.75
C GLU A 130 2.76 -6.19 -13.81
N GLU A 131 2.94 -7.50 -13.77
CA GLU A 131 2.23 -8.44 -14.66
C GLU A 131 0.72 -8.28 -14.55
N PHE A 132 0.21 -8.12 -13.31
CA PHE A 132 -1.20 -7.83 -13.09
C PHE A 132 -1.64 -6.49 -13.69
N ARG A 133 -0.82 -5.45 -13.54
CA ARG A 133 -1.08 -4.14 -14.13
C ARG A 133 -1.11 -4.22 -15.65
N MET A 134 -0.13 -4.88 -16.27
CA MET A 134 -0.06 -5.06 -17.71
C MET A 134 -1.31 -5.79 -18.24
N ALA A 135 -1.70 -6.91 -17.63
CA ALA A 135 -2.90 -7.66 -18.01
C ALA A 135 -4.17 -6.80 -17.97
N VAL A 136 -4.37 -6.05 -16.89
CA VAL A 136 -5.53 -5.15 -16.72
C VAL A 136 -5.52 -4.04 -17.76
N MET A 137 -4.36 -3.41 -17.99
CA MET A 137 -4.27 -2.27 -18.92
C MET A 137 -4.47 -2.72 -20.36
N SER A 138 -3.88 -3.84 -20.78
CA SER A 138 -4.10 -4.44 -22.10
C SER A 138 -5.55 -4.86 -22.33
N TYR A 139 -6.28 -5.22 -21.28
CA TYR A 139 -7.72 -5.52 -21.37
C TYR A 139 -8.55 -4.25 -21.65
N ILE A 140 -8.19 -3.12 -21.05
CA ILE A 140 -9.00 -1.88 -21.09
C ILE A 140 -8.66 -1.00 -22.29
N ASP A 141 -7.40 -0.98 -22.70
CA ASP A 141 -6.87 -0.10 -23.73
C ASP A 141 -6.08 -0.94 -24.75
N HIS A 142 -6.68 -1.18 -25.92
CA HIS A 142 -6.07 -1.98 -26.98
C HIS A 142 -4.82 -1.32 -27.57
N ASP A 143 -4.71 0.00 -27.46
CA ASP A 143 -3.55 0.78 -27.91
C ASP A 143 -2.58 1.05 -26.74
N PHE A 144 -2.68 0.28 -25.64
CA PHE A 144 -1.76 0.37 -24.53
C PHE A 144 -0.35 -0.04 -24.99
N ASP A 145 0.45 0.97 -25.31
CA ASP A 145 1.89 0.81 -25.46
C ASP A 145 2.49 0.78 -24.05
N PRO A 146 3.00 -0.39 -23.59
CA PRO A 146 3.62 -0.47 -22.28
C PRO A 146 4.81 0.47 -22.28
N ILE A 147 4.66 1.62 -21.61
CA ILE A 147 5.78 2.53 -21.40
C ILE A 147 6.81 1.70 -20.65
N PRO A 148 8.05 1.51 -21.19
CA PRO A 148 9.09 0.80 -20.50
C PRO A 148 9.36 1.54 -19.20
N GLN A 149 8.73 1.08 -18.13
CA GLN A 149 8.92 1.61 -16.81
C GLN A 149 10.30 1.14 -16.39
N THR A 150 11.30 2.02 -16.53
CA THR A 150 12.57 1.96 -15.80
C THR A 150 12.35 2.22 -14.30
N VAL A 151 11.20 1.82 -13.78
CA VAL A 151 10.79 2.11 -12.41
C VAL A 151 11.67 1.26 -11.52
N GLU A 152 12.49 1.95 -10.73
CA GLU A 152 13.07 1.42 -9.51
C GLU A 152 11.92 0.85 -8.65
N LEU A 153 11.66 -0.44 -8.83
CA LEU A 153 10.67 -1.22 -8.08
C LEU A 153 11.20 -1.44 -6.66
N GLU A 154 11.34 -0.36 -5.90
CA GLU A 154 11.81 -0.42 -4.52
C GLU A 154 10.66 -0.26 -3.52
N ARG A 155 9.54 0.31 -3.97
CA ARG A 155 8.42 0.73 -3.12
C ARG A 155 7.08 0.37 -3.73
N LEU A 156 6.16 -0.10 -2.88
CA LEU A 156 4.76 -0.28 -3.23
C LEU A 156 3.92 0.80 -2.57
N HIS A 157 3.34 1.69 -3.37
CA HIS A 157 2.42 2.72 -2.90
C HIS A 157 0.97 2.25 -2.98
N LEU A 158 0.31 2.20 -1.84
CA LEU A 158 -1.11 1.87 -1.68
C LEU A 158 -1.84 3.13 -1.20
N SER A 159 -2.98 3.45 -1.79
CA SER A 159 -3.70 4.67 -1.41
C SER A 159 -5.20 4.55 -1.62
N ARG A 160 -5.95 5.25 -0.78
CA ARG A 160 -7.41 5.22 -0.75
C ARG A 160 -7.97 6.62 -0.59
N ARG A 161 -9.01 6.96 -1.36
CA ARG A 161 -9.77 8.19 -1.10
C ARG A 161 -10.63 8.03 0.15
N VAL A 162 -10.57 9.04 1.02
CA VAL A 162 -11.31 9.03 2.29
C VAL A 162 -12.77 9.43 2.08
N PHE A 163 -13.00 10.59 1.45
CA PHE A 163 -14.35 11.13 1.28
C PHE A 163 -14.90 10.88 -0.11
N TYR A 164 -16.18 10.52 -0.14
CA TYR A 164 -16.97 10.37 -1.36
C TYR A 164 -18.10 11.38 -1.36
N LYS A 165 -18.28 12.02 -2.51
CA LYS A 165 -19.35 12.98 -2.71
C LYS A 165 -20.67 12.24 -2.82
N ILE A 166 -21.65 12.65 -2.02
CA ILE A 166 -23.00 12.07 -2.03
C ILE A 166 -23.75 12.69 -3.22
N PRO A 167 -24.34 11.89 -4.13
CA PRO A 167 -25.21 12.42 -5.18
C PRO A 167 -26.47 13.03 -4.57
N LEU A 168 -26.98 14.11 -5.17
CA LEU A 168 -28.17 14.81 -4.67
C LEU A 168 -29.44 13.97 -4.79
N THR A 169 -29.51 13.06 -5.77
CA THR A 169 -30.74 12.34 -6.15
C THR A 169 -30.46 10.99 -6.79
N PRO A 170 -31.22 9.92 -6.45
CA PRO A 170 -31.85 9.69 -5.16
C PRO A 170 -30.77 9.46 -4.10
N ARG A 171 -30.95 9.99 -2.88
CA ARG A 171 -29.99 9.79 -1.79
C ARG A 171 -29.93 8.31 -1.42
N LYS A 172 -29.03 7.54 -2.05
CA LYS A 172 -28.63 6.24 -1.50
C LYS A 172 -28.17 6.51 -0.07
N ASN A 173 -28.68 5.73 0.89
CA ASN A 173 -28.31 5.85 2.29
C ASN A 173 -26.89 5.33 2.50
N ILE A 174 -25.89 6.08 2.01
CA ILE A 174 -24.49 5.83 2.30
C ILE A 174 -24.32 6.04 3.80
N ARG A 175 -24.01 4.98 4.54
CA ARG A 175 -23.68 5.07 5.96
C ARG A 175 -22.24 5.57 6.09
N SER A 176 -22.01 6.48 7.03
CA SER A 176 -20.64 6.84 7.40
C SER A 176 -20.02 5.69 8.18
N ALA A 177 -18.78 5.34 7.85
CA ALA A 177 -17.97 4.37 8.57
C ALA A 177 -17.26 4.98 9.80
N LEU A 178 -17.35 6.30 9.98
CA LEU A 178 -16.76 6.99 11.12
C LEU A 178 -17.47 6.62 12.43
N ARG A 179 -16.69 6.39 13.47
CA ARG A 179 -17.12 6.21 14.86
C ARG A 179 -17.02 7.54 15.61
N ALA A 180 -17.64 7.62 16.80
CA ALA A 180 -17.64 8.84 17.62
C ALA A 180 -16.23 9.40 17.94
N GLY A 181 -15.21 8.53 18.05
CA GLY A 181 -13.83 8.94 18.30
C GLY A 181 -13.01 9.32 17.06
N ASP A 182 -13.52 9.08 15.85
CA ASP A 182 -12.75 9.32 14.61
C ASP A 182 -12.79 10.80 14.18
N ASP A 183 -13.79 11.58 14.63
CA ASP A 183 -13.98 13.01 14.33
C ASP A 183 -14.23 13.81 15.62
N PRO A 184 -13.24 13.95 16.51
CA PRO A 184 -13.43 14.58 17.81
C PRO A 184 -13.83 16.07 17.73
N ARG A 185 -13.52 16.74 16.61
CA ARG A 185 -13.88 18.15 16.37
C ARG A 185 -15.22 18.33 15.67
N GLY A 186 -15.86 17.23 15.24
CA GLY A 186 -17.11 17.26 14.46
C GLY A 186 -16.96 17.91 13.09
N SER A 187 -15.74 18.01 12.54
CA SER A 187 -15.50 18.67 11.25
C SER A 187 -16.08 17.84 10.11
N ALA A 188 -15.89 16.51 10.12
CA ALA A 188 -16.45 15.63 9.10
C ALA A 188 -17.98 15.59 9.21
N ALA A 189 -18.52 15.63 10.44
CA ALA A 189 -19.96 15.71 10.68
C ALA A 189 -20.61 16.94 10.01
N LYS A 190 -19.94 18.10 10.02
CA LYS A 190 -20.45 19.34 9.38
C LYS A 190 -20.63 19.20 7.87
N ILE A 191 -19.76 18.43 7.20
CA ILE A 191 -19.82 18.21 5.75
C ILE A 191 -20.52 16.91 5.34
N ALA A 192 -21.04 16.14 6.31
CA ALA A 192 -21.62 14.81 6.11
C ALA A 192 -22.82 14.76 5.14
N HIS A 193 -23.42 15.93 4.87
CA HIS A 193 -24.53 16.08 3.93
C HIS A 193 -24.07 16.09 2.45
N ARG A 194 -22.79 16.35 2.19
CA ARG A 194 -22.17 16.37 0.85
C ARG A 194 -21.05 15.35 0.70
N TRP A 195 -20.32 15.07 1.77
CA TRP A 195 -19.15 14.21 1.78
C TRP A 195 -19.29 13.18 2.88
N LYS A 196 -19.14 11.89 2.56
CA LYS A 196 -19.14 10.82 3.56
C LYS A 196 -17.88 9.98 3.44
N VAL A 197 -17.52 9.34 4.55
CA VAL A 197 -16.47 8.32 4.60
C VAL A 197 -17.18 6.97 4.60
N PRO A 198 -17.35 6.30 3.45
CA PRO A 198 -18.13 5.08 3.35
C PRO A 198 -17.40 3.84 3.89
N PHE A 199 -16.08 3.90 3.99
CA PHE A 199 -15.24 2.76 4.32
C PHE A 199 -14.16 3.14 5.33
N ARG A 200 -13.72 2.15 6.10
CA ARG A 200 -12.61 2.25 7.04
C ARG A 200 -11.67 1.08 6.75
N VAL A 201 -10.37 1.38 6.61
CA VAL A 201 -9.33 0.35 6.52
C VAL A 201 -9.39 -0.50 7.80
N ARG A 202 -9.52 -1.83 7.65
CA ARG A 202 -9.54 -2.73 8.80
C ARG A 202 -8.10 -2.94 9.26
N LEU A 203 -7.85 -2.66 10.53
CA LEU A 203 -6.52 -2.76 11.11
C LEU A 203 -6.50 -3.89 12.13
N GLY A 204 -5.47 -4.72 12.06
CA GLY A 204 -5.26 -5.82 12.99
C GLY A 204 -3.81 -5.97 13.42
N VAL A 205 -3.59 -6.64 14.54
CA VAL A 205 -2.27 -7.12 14.99
C VAL A 205 -2.39 -8.62 15.20
N GLN A 206 -1.45 -9.39 14.66
CA GLN A 206 -1.31 -10.80 14.98
C GLN A 206 -0.63 -10.96 16.35
N HIS A 207 -1.26 -11.70 17.25
CA HIS A 207 -0.65 -12.12 18.51
C HIS A 207 0.12 -13.44 18.35
N GLU A 208 0.90 -13.80 19.38
CA GLU A 208 1.67 -15.06 19.47
C GLU A 208 0.80 -16.31 19.29
N ASP A 209 -0.47 -16.27 19.69
CA ASP A 209 -1.44 -17.37 19.47
C ASP A 209 -2.00 -17.43 18.04
N GLY A 210 -1.50 -16.57 17.16
CA GLY A 210 -1.88 -16.40 15.77
C GLY A 210 -3.24 -15.73 15.55
N LYS A 211 -3.97 -15.32 16.59
CA LYS A 211 -5.22 -14.55 16.42
C LYS A 211 -4.89 -13.13 15.96
N ILE A 212 -5.72 -12.63 15.05
CA ILE A 212 -5.69 -11.24 14.60
C ILE A 212 -6.68 -10.46 15.47
N VAL A 213 -6.18 -9.50 16.25
CA VAL A 213 -6.98 -8.64 17.11
C VAL A 213 -7.12 -7.26 16.47
N PRO A 214 -8.33 -6.68 16.38
CA PRO A 214 -8.52 -5.34 15.84
C PRO A 214 -7.69 -4.30 16.60
N THR A 215 -7.06 -3.37 15.86
CA THR A 215 -6.26 -2.30 16.45
C THR A 215 -6.65 -0.92 15.92
N SER A 216 -6.10 0.13 16.52
CA SER A 216 -6.19 1.50 15.99
C SER A 216 -5.01 1.81 15.05
N GLN A 217 -5.07 2.93 14.34
CA GLN A 217 -4.00 3.38 13.46
C GLN A 217 -2.65 3.58 14.18
N ILE A 218 -2.65 3.76 15.50
CA ILE A 218 -1.44 3.91 16.32
C ILE A 218 -0.66 2.57 16.43
N GLY A 219 -1.35 1.46 16.18
CA GLY A 219 -0.77 0.11 16.19
C GLY A 219 0.09 -0.22 14.98
N ILE A 220 0.08 0.60 13.93
CA ILE A 220 0.90 0.40 12.72
C ILE A 220 1.93 1.53 12.64
N ARG A 221 3.21 1.20 12.62
CA ARG A 221 4.32 2.16 12.65
C ARG A 221 5.33 1.89 11.55
N LYS A 222 6.15 2.90 11.25
CA LYS A 222 7.30 2.76 10.35
C LYS A 222 8.24 1.65 10.86
N GLY A 223 8.64 0.75 9.96
CA GLY A 223 9.49 -0.40 10.23
C GLY A 223 8.76 -1.66 10.69
N ASP A 224 7.45 -1.60 10.93
CA ASP A 224 6.67 -2.81 11.19
C ASP A 224 6.58 -3.65 9.91
N PHE A 225 6.60 -4.98 10.04
CA PHE A 225 6.32 -5.89 8.93
C PHE A 225 4.85 -6.28 8.94
N ILE A 226 4.20 -6.04 7.82
CA ILE A 226 2.74 -6.10 7.70
C ILE A 226 2.29 -6.91 6.49
N ASP A 227 1.10 -7.48 6.60
CA ASP A 227 0.33 -8.09 5.53
C ASP A 227 -0.83 -7.17 5.18
N VAL A 228 -0.94 -6.82 3.91
CA VAL A 228 -1.87 -5.83 3.41
C VAL A 228 -2.73 -6.45 2.32
N SER A 229 -4.04 -6.34 2.47
CA SER A 229 -4.96 -6.60 1.36
C SER A 229 -5.36 -5.28 0.70
N PHE A 230 -5.39 -5.28 -0.63
CA PHE A 230 -5.91 -4.17 -1.41
C PHE A 230 -6.85 -4.66 -2.52
N VAL A 231 -7.61 -3.73 -3.08
CA VAL A 231 -8.45 -3.93 -4.26
C VAL A 231 -7.91 -3.02 -5.36
N PRO A 232 -7.60 -3.54 -6.55
CA PRO A 232 -7.19 -2.70 -7.67
C PRO A 232 -8.39 -1.87 -8.17
N GLU A 233 -8.18 -0.58 -8.37
CA GLU A 233 -9.18 0.40 -8.81
C GLU A 233 -8.72 1.04 -10.13
N ILE A 234 -9.56 0.94 -11.16
CA ILE A 234 -9.33 1.58 -12.45
C ILE A 234 -9.87 3.01 -12.39
N ILE A 235 -8.99 3.99 -12.59
CA ILE A 235 -9.33 5.41 -12.63
C ILE A 235 -9.35 5.88 -14.08
N THR A 236 -10.53 6.29 -14.54
CA THR A 236 -10.71 6.90 -15.85
C THR A 236 -10.54 8.42 -15.75
N LYS A 237 -9.50 8.96 -16.38
CA LYS A 237 -9.24 10.39 -16.53
C LYS A 237 -9.63 10.83 -17.94
N ARG A 238 -10.63 11.69 -18.05
CA ARG A 238 -11.02 12.30 -19.34
C ARG A 238 -10.36 13.66 -19.49
N SER A 239 -9.66 13.88 -20.59
CA SER A 239 -8.99 15.14 -20.92
C SER A 239 -9.26 15.53 -22.37
N ARG A 240 -8.79 16.71 -22.79
CA ARG A 240 -8.82 17.11 -24.22
C ARG A 240 -7.97 16.19 -25.11
N GLN A 241 -6.98 15.51 -24.54
CA GLN A 241 -6.08 14.59 -25.24
C GLN A 241 -6.63 13.15 -25.32
N GLY A 242 -7.87 12.93 -24.87
CA GLY A 242 -8.49 11.60 -24.83
C GLY A 242 -8.70 11.07 -23.42
N VAL A 243 -9.09 9.80 -23.37
CA VAL A 243 -9.33 9.04 -22.14
C VAL A 243 -8.02 8.36 -21.74
N ARG A 244 -7.61 8.51 -20.49
CA ARG A 244 -6.49 7.78 -19.91
C ARG A 244 -6.97 6.94 -18.74
N PHE A 245 -6.46 5.73 -18.65
CA PHE A 245 -6.71 4.84 -17.52
C PHE A 245 -5.48 4.80 -16.61
N GLU A 246 -5.72 4.72 -15.31
CA GLU A 246 -4.68 4.54 -14.31
C GLU A 246 -5.14 3.48 -13.33
N LEU A 247 -4.28 2.49 -13.05
CA LEU A 247 -4.55 1.47 -12.05
C LEU A 247 -4.00 1.94 -10.69
N LYS A 248 -4.88 2.06 -9.70
CA LYS A 248 -4.52 2.31 -8.30
C LYS A 248 -4.82 1.11 -7.43
N PHE A 249 -4.20 1.07 -6.25
CA PHE A 249 -4.38 -0.01 -5.29
C PHE A 249 -5.03 0.53 -4.01
N ASP A 250 -6.33 0.27 -3.86
CA ASP A 250 -7.17 0.73 -2.76
C ASP A 250 -7.02 -0.20 -1.54
N VAL A 251 -6.31 0.27 -0.51
CA VAL A 251 -6.05 -0.49 0.71
C VAL A 251 -7.34 -0.84 1.46
N GLN A 252 -7.51 -2.12 1.81
CA GLN A 252 -8.69 -2.62 2.55
C GLN A 252 -8.31 -3.06 3.96
N ASP A 253 -7.33 -3.96 4.10
CA ASP A 253 -6.91 -4.53 5.38
C ASP A 253 -5.41 -4.34 5.59
N VAL A 254 -5.01 -4.01 6.81
CA VAL A 254 -3.62 -3.95 7.22
C VAL A 254 -3.46 -4.72 8.51
N VAL A 255 -2.68 -5.78 8.48
CA VAL A 255 -2.39 -6.64 9.64
C VAL A 255 -0.91 -6.56 9.94
N ARG A 256 -0.57 -6.09 11.15
CA ARG A 256 0.80 -6.18 11.64
C ARG A 256 1.13 -7.60 12.04
N LEU A 257 2.15 -8.18 11.41
CA LEU A 257 2.65 -9.50 11.74
C LEU A 257 3.76 -9.40 12.78
N TYR A 258 4.68 -8.45 12.60
CA TYR A 258 5.79 -8.19 13.51
C TYR A 258 6.02 -6.70 13.67
N THR A 259 6.29 -6.26 14.90
CA THR A 259 6.88 -4.95 15.17
C THR A 259 8.36 -4.98 14.86
N ARG A 260 8.93 -3.79 14.61
CA ARG A 260 10.37 -3.64 14.43
C ARG A 260 11.22 -4.24 15.58
N ASN A 261 10.69 -4.24 16.80
CA ASN A 261 11.42 -4.68 18.00
C ASN A 261 11.28 -6.18 18.28
N GLU A 262 10.42 -6.89 17.54
CA GLU A 262 10.20 -8.34 17.71
C GLU A 262 11.09 -9.18 16.78
N PHE A 263 11.87 -8.55 15.91
CA PHE A 263 12.80 -9.25 15.03
C PHE A 263 13.99 -9.80 15.80
N SER A 264 14.41 -11.03 15.46
CA SER A 264 15.66 -11.60 15.96
C SER A 264 16.86 -10.79 15.47
N ASP A 265 17.98 -10.90 16.18
CA ASP A 265 19.25 -10.28 15.77
C ASP A 265 19.63 -10.68 14.35
N ASP A 266 19.35 -11.93 13.95
CA ASP A 266 19.61 -12.41 12.58
C ASP A 266 18.75 -11.69 11.52
N VAL A 267 17.47 -11.42 11.81
CA VAL A 267 16.63 -10.64 10.91
C VAL A 267 17.10 -9.20 10.89
N LEU A 268 17.38 -8.61 12.05
CA LEU A 268 17.90 -7.24 12.16
C LEU A 268 19.23 -7.06 11.41
N ALA A 269 20.08 -8.07 11.41
CA ALA A 269 21.32 -8.09 10.63
C ALA A 269 21.04 -8.04 9.13
N LEU A 270 20.02 -8.75 8.63
CA LEU A 270 19.61 -8.68 7.22
C LEU A 270 18.91 -7.38 6.84
N LEU A 271 18.22 -6.73 7.79
CA LEU A 271 17.55 -5.43 7.57
C LEU A 271 18.51 -4.25 7.65
N SER A 272 19.69 -4.47 8.23
CA SER A 272 20.73 -3.46 8.27
C SER A 272 21.21 -3.28 6.83
N PRO A 273 21.14 -2.06 6.26
CA PRO A 273 21.66 -1.84 4.93
C PRO A 273 23.12 -2.28 4.97
N ASP A 274 23.52 -3.13 4.02
CA ASP A 274 24.94 -3.38 3.78
C ASP A 274 25.58 -1.99 3.77
N PRO A 275 26.64 -1.75 4.57
CA PRO A 275 27.34 -0.49 4.49
C PRO A 275 27.80 -0.40 3.05
N LEU A 276 27.07 0.38 2.23
CA LEU A 276 27.45 0.66 0.86
C LEU A 276 28.92 1.00 0.97
N PRO A 277 29.81 0.35 0.20
CA PRO A 277 31.21 0.70 0.24
C PRO A 277 31.21 2.21 0.08
N HIS A 278 31.59 2.91 1.15
CA HIS A 278 31.69 4.35 1.11
C HIS A 278 32.79 4.54 0.09
N VAL A 279 32.39 4.69 -1.18
CA VAL A 279 33.18 5.38 -2.17
C VAL A 279 33.23 6.75 -1.55
N ALA A 280 34.25 6.97 -0.73
CA ALA A 280 34.64 8.29 -0.31
C ALA A 280 34.96 8.98 -1.63
N ALA A 281 33.93 9.58 -2.23
CA ALA A 281 34.13 10.68 -3.11
C ALA A 281 34.90 11.66 -2.22
N VAL A 282 36.21 11.71 -2.42
CA VAL A 282 37.05 12.79 -1.93
C VAL A 282 36.50 14.02 -2.63
N LEU A 283 35.44 14.57 -2.06
CA LEU A 283 34.97 15.90 -2.37
C LEU A 283 36.06 16.78 -1.79
N HIS A 284 36.95 17.24 -2.66
CA HIS A 284 37.70 18.44 -2.36
C HIS A 284 36.66 19.54 -2.14
N GLU A 285 36.39 19.86 -0.87
CA GLU A 285 35.68 21.07 -0.52
C GLU A 285 36.46 22.23 -1.14
N ALA A 286 35.80 23.01 -1.99
CA ALA A 286 36.36 24.28 -2.42
C ALA A 286 36.55 25.13 -1.17
N ASP A 287 37.78 25.57 -0.97
CA ASP A 287 38.18 26.46 0.12
C ASP A 287 37.18 27.63 0.19
N SER A 288 36.45 27.76 1.29
CA SER A 288 35.29 28.67 1.34
C SER A 288 35.68 30.14 1.20
N GLY A 289 36.99 30.46 1.25
CA GLY A 289 37.51 31.82 1.14
C GLY A 289 37.15 32.72 2.31
N PHE A 290 36.46 32.20 3.33
CA PHE A 290 36.13 32.93 4.54
C PHE A 290 37.11 32.57 5.66
N THR A 291 38.00 33.49 5.97
CA THR A 291 38.72 33.53 7.26
C THR A 291 37.81 34.15 8.31
N PHE A 292 37.39 33.36 9.28
CA PHE A 292 36.73 33.86 10.49
C PHE A 292 37.80 34.13 11.54
N ASP A 293 37.88 35.37 12.03
CA ASP A 293 38.70 35.73 13.19
C ASP A 293 38.11 35.08 14.45
N THR A 294 38.68 33.97 14.89
CA THR A 294 38.38 33.39 16.20
C THR A 294 39.08 34.22 17.28
N ASN A 295 38.47 35.35 17.66
CA ASN A 295 38.77 36.07 18.88
C ASN A 295 37.87 35.57 20.01
N ASP A 296 38.08 34.33 20.46
CA ASP A 296 37.54 33.84 21.73
C ASP A 296 38.68 33.67 22.73
N GLN A 297 39.09 34.81 23.31
CA GLN A 297 39.80 34.81 24.58
C GLN A 297 38.79 34.53 25.70
N CYS A 298 38.67 33.26 26.09
CA CYS A 298 37.95 32.87 27.28
C CYS A 298 38.85 33.15 28.50
N THR A 299 38.65 34.30 29.16
CA THR A 299 39.28 34.61 30.44
C THR A 299 38.66 33.76 31.55
N PRO A 300 39.45 33.08 32.41
CA PRO A 300 38.91 32.30 33.51
C PRO A 300 38.40 33.24 34.62
N MET A 301 37.15 33.03 35.06
CA MET A 301 36.65 33.63 36.30
C MET A 301 37.32 32.98 37.51
N VAL A 302 38.07 33.78 38.26
CA VAL A 302 38.55 33.44 39.61
C VAL A 302 37.44 33.80 40.59
N TYR A 303 37.03 32.84 41.42
CA TYR A 303 36.17 33.09 42.57
C TYR A 303 37.05 33.22 43.82
N ASP A 304 36.92 34.35 44.52
CA ASP A 304 37.39 34.56 45.90
C ASP A 304 36.28 34.21 46.91
#